data_AF-A0A2P8L9Y2-F1
#
_entry.id   AF-A0A2P8L9Y2-F1
#
_cell.length_a   1.000
_cell.length_b   1.000
_cell.length_c   1.000
_cell.angle_alpha   90.00
_cell.angle_beta   90.00
_cell.angle_gamma   90.00
#
_symmetry.space_group_name_H-M   'P 1'
#
loop_
_entity.id
_entity.type
_entity.pdbx_description
1 polymer ?
#
loop_
_entity_poly.entity_id
_entity_poly.type
_entity_poly.pdbx_seq_one_letter_code
_entity_poly.pdbx_strand_id
1 'polypeptide(L)'
;MWTAIIFFCILAIAFQVVAYRTYTQEARWLLTDYLWLLIAATALIFYASKADQYEANRMLPTYIKHNEQSDVLSSYGLSNSILHLERTEREAKESANNAQETDSIELNKRVQATLEEIDKVGWQQFLKTEYSHDAMSYGLTSPVVLKELNKIDSDFEEVSKRYAELKALKDKARGSNWNAVELVLYPFLVAFALAVRLGRTTADYLRKTRQAQAQVSATPDLPDAKEASAQ
;
A
#
# COMPACT_ATOMS: atom_id res chain seq x y z
N MET A 1 -13.96 0.35 -18.23
CA MET A 1 -13.54 1.58 -18.94
C MET A 1 -14.65 2.13 -19.82
N TRP A 2 -15.18 1.39 -20.80
CA TRP A 2 -16.21 1.88 -21.73
C TRP A 2 -17.49 2.42 -21.06
N THR A 3 -17.96 1.78 -19.99
CA THR A 3 -19.15 2.23 -19.24
C THR A 3 -18.95 3.59 -18.56
N ALA A 4 -17.78 3.84 -17.97
CA ALA A 4 -17.45 5.13 -17.37
C ALA A 4 -17.28 6.24 -18.42
N ILE A 5 -16.76 5.91 -19.61
CA ILE A 5 -16.65 6.85 -20.74
C ILE A 5 -18.03 7.23 -21.27
N ILE A 6 -18.93 6.26 -21.44
CA ILE A 6 -20.31 6.52 -21.88
C ILE A 6 -21.05 7.37 -20.83
N PHE A 7 -20.88 7.05 -19.55
CA PHE A 7 -21.45 7.83 -18.45
C PHE A 7 -20.92 9.26 -18.40
N PHE A 8 -19.62 9.44 -18.61
CA PHE A 8 -19.00 10.76 -18.76
C PHE A 8 -19.63 11.56 -19.90
N CYS A 9 -19.77 10.97 -21.09
CA CYS A 9 -20.34 11.66 -22.25
C CYS A 9 -21.79 12.12 -22.00
N ILE A 10 -22.61 11.25 -21.40
CA ILE A 10 -24.00 11.58 -21.05
C ILE A 10 -24.05 12.72 -20.04
N LEU A 11 -23.24 12.67 -18.99
CA LEU A 11 -23.16 13.73 -17.99
C LEU A 11 -22.60 15.04 -18.56
N ALA A 12 -21.61 14.98 -19.45
CA ALA A 12 -21.03 16.16 -20.06
C ALA A 12 -22.09 16.92 -20.87
N ILE A 13 -22.90 16.22 -21.65
CA ILE A 13 -24.03 16.81 -22.40
C ILE A 13 -25.06 17.39 -21.43
N ALA A 14 -25.45 16.64 -20.40
CA ALA A 14 -26.43 17.12 -19.41
C ALA A 14 -25.95 18.38 -18.67
N PHE A 15 -24.70 18.40 -18.23
CA PHE A 15 -24.11 19.55 -17.56
C PHE A 15 -23.89 20.73 -18.50
N GLN A 16 -23.59 20.53 -19.78
CA GLN A 16 -23.58 21.62 -20.76
C GLN A 16 -24.97 22.28 -20.89
N VAL A 17 -26.04 21.48 -20.94
CA VAL A 17 -27.43 21.99 -21.00
C VAL A 17 -27.82 22.73 -19.71
N VAL A 18 -27.48 22.16 -18.55
CA VAL A 18 -27.73 22.81 -17.26
C VAL A 18 -26.92 24.10 -17.13
N ALA A 19 -25.65 24.06 -17.54
CA ALA A 19 -24.74 25.20 -17.50
C ALA A 19 -25.26 26.37 -18.34
N TYR A 20 -25.83 26.07 -19.50
CA TYR A 20 -26.47 27.06 -20.37
C TYR A 20 -27.64 27.80 -19.70
N ARG A 21 -28.34 27.16 -18.74
CA ARG A 21 -29.52 27.72 -18.08
C ARG A 21 -29.28 28.31 -16.69
N THR A 22 -28.28 27.84 -15.95
CA THR A 22 -28.17 28.13 -14.49
C THR A 22 -27.00 29.02 -14.07
N TYR A 23 -25.98 29.21 -14.90
CA TYR A 23 -24.78 29.98 -14.54
C TYR A 23 -24.91 31.49 -14.76
N THR A 24 -26.00 32.08 -14.24
CA THR A 24 -26.20 33.53 -14.19
C THR A 24 -25.70 34.18 -12.88
N GLN A 25 -25.36 33.39 -11.85
CA GLN A 25 -24.90 33.87 -10.52
C GLN A 25 -23.52 33.31 -10.14
N GLU A 26 -22.60 34.17 -9.67
CA GLU A 26 -21.21 33.83 -9.30
C GLU A 26 -21.08 32.89 -8.08
N ALA A 27 -22.02 32.90 -7.14
CA ALA A 27 -21.94 32.01 -5.96
C ALA A 27 -22.01 30.51 -6.34
N ARG A 28 -22.78 30.16 -7.39
CA ARG A 28 -22.86 28.79 -7.91
C ARG A 28 -21.60 28.39 -8.69
N TRP A 29 -20.81 29.38 -9.13
CA TRP A 29 -19.50 29.16 -9.73
C TRP A 29 -18.47 28.69 -8.69
N LEU A 30 -18.37 29.31 -7.52
CA LEU A 30 -17.37 28.91 -6.52
C LEU A 30 -17.63 27.50 -5.97
N LEU A 31 -18.88 27.16 -5.70
CA LEU A 31 -19.25 25.88 -5.07
C LEU A 31 -18.89 24.66 -5.95
N THR A 32 -19.00 24.81 -7.27
CA THR A 32 -18.67 23.75 -8.24
C THR A 32 -17.16 23.57 -8.41
N ASP A 33 -16.34 24.60 -8.21
CA ASP A 33 -14.87 24.49 -8.21
C ASP A 33 -14.36 23.77 -6.95
N TYR A 34 -14.91 24.07 -5.78
CA TYR A 34 -14.55 23.34 -4.55
C TYR A 34 -14.96 21.86 -4.62
N LEU A 35 -16.16 21.56 -5.14
CA LEU A 35 -16.60 20.18 -5.34
C LEU A 35 -15.68 19.43 -6.32
N TRP A 36 -15.30 20.08 -7.43
CA TRP A 36 -14.37 19.49 -8.39
C TRP A 36 -12.98 19.22 -7.78
N LEU A 37 -12.43 20.20 -7.06
CA LEU A 37 -11.12 20.07 -6.39
C LEU A 37 -11.13 18.94 -5.36
N LEU A 38 -12.21 18.81 -4.59
CA LEU A 38 -12.37 17.74 -3.61
C LEU A 38 -12.39 16.35 -4.29
N ILE A 39 -13.14 16.22 -5.38
CA ILE A 39 -13.20 14.96 -6.15
C ILE A 39 -11.83 14.65 -6.80
N ALA A 40 -11.11 15.67 -7.30
CA ALA A 40 -9.78 15.49 -7.87
C ALA A 40 -8.74 15.06 -6.82
N ALA A 41 -8.73 15.70 -5.64
CA ALA A 41 -7.83 15.36 -4.55
C ALA A 41 -8.07 13.93 -4.02
N THR A 42 -9.34 13.56 -3.82
CA THR A 42 -9.71 12.20 -3.40
C THR A 42 -9.37 11.16 -4.46
N ALA A 43 -9.55 11.47 -5.74
CA ALA A 43 -9.13 10.58 -6.83
C ALA A 43 -7.61 10.37 -6.84
N LEU A 44 -6.80 11.41 -6.63
CA LEU A 44 -5.34 11.28 -6.55
C LEU A 44 -4.90 10.36 -5.41
N ILE A 45 -5.45 10.54 -4.21
CA ILE A 45 -5.17 9.68 -3.05
C ILE A 45 -5.55 8.23 -3.36
N PHE A 46 -6.70 8.03 -4.01
CA PHE A 46 -7.17 6.71 -4.40
C PHE A 46 -6.26 6.04 -5.44
N TYR A 47 -5.88 6.76 -6.50
CA TYR A 47 -4.97 6.25 -7.52
C TYR A 47 -3.58 5.93 -6.95
N ALA A 48 -3.07 6.74 -6.01
CA ALA A 48 -1.83 6.45 -5.30
C ALA A 48 -1.94 5.15 -4.49
N SER A 49 -3.01 4.99 -3.69
CA SER A 49 -3.24 3.74 -2.96
C SER A 49 -3.39 2.53 -3.89
N LYS A 50 -4.01 2.69 -5.05
CA LYS A 50 -4.14 1.62 -6.06
C LYS A 50 -2.82 1.27 -6.73
N ALA A 51 -1.95 2.26 -6.96
CA ALA A 51 -0.60 2.02 -7.47
C ALA A 51 0.20 1.17 -6.47
N ASP A 52 0.16 1.50 -5.18
CA ASP A 52 0.81 0.73 -4.12
C ASP A 52 0.26 -0.71 -4.04
N GLN A 53 -1.07 -0.88 -4.13
CA GLN A 53 -1.70 -2.20 -4.16
C GLN A 53 -1.27 -3.01 -5.39
N TYR A 54 -1.16 -2.37 -6.55
CA TYR A 54 -0.74 -3.03 -7.79
C TYR A 54 0.73 -3.45 -7.72
N GLU A 55 1.60 -2.57 -7.20
CA GLU A 55 3.01 -2.89 -6.99
C GLU A 55 3.20 -4.04 -6.00
N ALA A 56 2.47 -4.00 -4.87
CA ALA A 56 2.46 -5.09 -3.90
C ALA A 56 2.00 -6.41 -4.53
N ASN A 57 0.92 -6.40 -5.33
CA ASN A 57 0.44 -7.59 -6.06
C ASN A 57 1.45 -8.11 -7.09
N ARG A 58 2.21 -7.22 -7.73
CA ARG A 58 3.27 -7.59 -8.69
C ARG A 58 4.48 -8.22 -8.00
N MET A 59 4.84 -7.71 -6.82
CA MET A 59 5.97 -8.21 -6.03
C MET A 59 5.64 -9.49 -5.27
N LEU A 60 4.38 -9.70 -4.89
CA LEU A 60 3.93 -10.81 -4.04
C LEU A 60 4.42 -12.20 -4.49
N PRO A 61 4.29 -12.60 -5.77
CA PRO A 61 4.68 -13.94 -6.20
C PRO A 61 6.19 -14.17 -6.08
N THR A 62 6.99 -13.15 -6.43
CA THR A 62 8.44 -13.19 -6.32
C THR A 62 8.88 -13.26 -4.86
N TYR A 63 8.23 -12.47 -3.99
CA TYR A 63 8.52 -12.45 -2.56
C TYR A 63 8.14 -13.76 -1.87
N ILE A 64 6.99 -14.37 -2.25
CA ILE A 64 6.58 -15.69 -1.77
C ILE A 64 7.64 -16.74 -2.15
N LYS A 65 8.05 -16.78 -3.43
CA LYS A 65 9.05 -17.74 -3.90
C LYS A 65 10.41 -17.55 -3.21
N HIS A 66 10.83 -16.30 -3.00
CA HIS A 66 12.06 -16.01 -2.26
C HIS A 66 11.96 -16.45 -0.80
N ASN A 67 10.82 -16.20 -0.15
CA ASN A 67 10.60 -16.61 1.24
C ASN A 67 10.58 -18.14 1.35
N GLU A 68 9.94 -18.87 0.43
CA GLU A 68 9.94 -20.33 0.42
C GLU A 68 11.36 -20.93 0.30
N GLN A 69 12.17 -20.40 -0.62
CA GLN A 69 13.56 -20.85 -0.77
C GLN A 69 14.40 -20.54 0.47
N SER A 70 14.20 -19.35 1.05
CA SER A 70 14.95 -18.91 2.20
C SER A 70 14.52 -19.62 3.49
N ASP A 71 13.23 -19.98 3.60
CA ASP A 71 12.69 -20.79 4.69
C ASP A 71 13.33 -22.18 4.72
N VAL A 72 13.52 -22.81 3.54
CA VAL A 72 14.23 -24.08 3.43
C VAL A 72 15.66 -23.95 3.95
N LEU A 73 16.40 -22.93 3.49
CA LEU A 73 17.78 -22.69 3.94
C LEU A 73 17.87 -22.39 5.45
N SER A 74 16.99 -21.53 5.97
CA SER A 74 16.94 -21.21 7.39
C SER A 74 16.56 -22.42 8.23
N SER A 75 15.65 -23.28 7.77
CA SER A 75 15.31 -24.52 8.47
C SER A 75 16.50 -25.48 8.58
N TYR A 76 17.31 -25.61 7.53
CA TYR A 76 18.54 -26.40 7.56
C TYR A 76 19.60 -25.78 8.48
N GLY A 77 19.79 -24.46 8.43
CA GLY A 77 20.74 -23.73 9.27
C GLY A 77 20.39 -23.81 10.76
N LEU A 78 19.11 -23.64 11.10
CA LEU A 78 18.60 -23.76 12.46
C LEU A 78 18.66 -25.21 12.97
N SER A 79 18.28 -26.19 12.15
CA SER A 79 18.43 -27.61 12.51
C SER A 79 19.88 -27.97 12.81
N ASN A 80 20.81 -27.51 11.97
CA ASN A 80 22.23 -27.75 12.17
C ASN A 80 22.77 -27.03 13.42
N SER A 81 22.26 -25.83 13.72
CA SER A 81 22.65 -25.08 14.92
C SER A 81 22.11 -25.73 16.20
N ILE A 82 20.90 -26.28 16.19
CA ILE A 82 20.36 -27.06 17.32
C ILE A 82 21.14 -28.37 17.52
N LEU A 83 21.43 -29.11 16.44
CA LEU A 83 22.25 -30.33 16.52
C LEU A 83 23.68 -30.03 16.96
N HIS A 84 24.24 -28.89 16.55
CA HIS A 84 25.54 -28.43 17.01
C HIS A 84 25.49 -28.07 18.50
N LEU A 85 24.39 -27.49 18.99
CA LEU A 85 24.14 -27.26 20.41
C LEU A 85 24.15 -28.57 21.20
N GLU A 86 23.44 -29.60 20.72
CA GLU A 86 23.42 -30.93 21.31
C GLU A 86 24.83 -31.56 21.35
N ARG A 87 25.61 -31.38 20.28
CA ARG A 87 26.98 -31.90 20.19
C ARG A 87 27.94 -31.16 21.13
N THR A 88 27.92 -29.83 21.13
CA THR A 88 28.76 -29.01 22.03
C THR A 88 28.40 -29.26 23.49
N GLU A 89 27.14 -29.54 23.79
CA GLU A 89 26.69 -29.97 25.11
C GLU A 89 27.25 -31.35 25.49
N ARG A 90 27.24 -32.32 24.57
CA ARG A 90 27.82 -33.66 24.79
C ARG A 90 29.34 -33.61 25.03
N GLU A 91 30.05 -32.80 24.26
CA GLU A 91 31.50 -32.58 24.40
C GLU A 91 31.82 -31.80 25.69
N ALA A 92 30.94 -30.89 26.13
CA ALA A 92 31.06 -30.24 27.44
C ALA A 92 30.84 -31.21 28.61
N LYS A 93 29.86 -32.12 28.52
CA LYS A 93 29.64 -33.21 29.50
C LYS A 93 30.86 -34.10 29.68
N GLU A 94 31.55 -34.43 28.60
CA GLU A 94 32.76 -35.26 28.65
C GLU A 94 33.99 -34.53 29.25
N SER A 95 33.94 -33.19 29.39
CA SER A 95 35.08 -32.38 29.83
C SER A 95 34.90 -31.58 31.14
N ALA A 96 33.74 -31.65 31.82
CA ALA A 96 33.39 -30.65 32.84
C ALA A 96 33.00 -31.14 34.25
N ASN A 97 33.28 -30.28 35.25
CA ASN A 97 32.88 -30.36 36.67
C ASN A 97 31.37 -30.12 36.88
N ASN A 98 30.82 -30.59 38.02
CA ASN A 98 29.39 -30.64 38.42
C ASN A 98 28.46 -29.46 38.03
N ALA A 99 28.94 -28.22 37.93
CA ALA A 99 28.10 -27.05 37.57
C ALA A 99 27.77 -26.98 36.07
N GLN A 100 28.68 -27.43 35.20
CA GLN A 100 28.45 -27.52 33.76
C GLN A 100 27.53 -28.69 33.38
N GLU A 101 27.45 -29.70 34.25
CA GLU A 101 26.59 -30.88 34.09
C GLU A 101 25.10 -30.54 34.27
N THR A 102 24.77 -29.59 35.15
CA THR A 102 23.37 -29.18 35.43
C THR A 102 22.80 -28.32 34.29
N ASP A 103 23.57 -27.34 33.80
CA ASP A 103 23.23 -26.53 32.62
C ASP A 103 22.97 -27.42 31.40
N SER A 104 23.77 -28.48 31.25
CA SER A 104 23.65 -29.44 30.16
C SER A 104 22.35 -30.26 30.26
N ILE A 105 21.97 -30.80 31.42
CA ILE A 105 20.75 -31.60 31.56
C ILE A 105 19.50 -30.77 31.26
N GLU A 106 19.46 -29.51 31.71
CA GLU A 106 18.30 -28.66 31.52
C GLU A 106 18.18 -28.13 30.10
N LEU A 107 19.30 -27.78 29.46
CA LEU A 107 19.35 -27.44 28.04
C LEU A 107 18.86 -28.60 27.17
N ASN A 108 19.30 -29.83 27.43
CA ASN A 108 18.95 -31.00 26.63
C ASN A 108 17.43 -31.27 26.65
N LYS A 109 16.81 -31.14 27.83
CA LYS A 109 15.33 -31.25 27.96
C LYS A 109 14.61 -30.20 27.11
N ARG A 110 15.11 -28.97 27.09
CA ARG A 110 14.51 -27.87 26.31
C ARG A 110 14.73 -28.06 24.82
N VAL A 111 15.90 -28.54 24.40
CA VAL A 111 16.21 -28.87 23.01
C VAL A 111 15.32 -30.01 22.53
N GLN A 112 15.15 -31.08 23.30
CA GLN A 112 14.25 -32.19 22.95
C GLN A 112 12.79 -31.73 22.86
N ALA A 113 12.29 -30.97 23.84
CA ALA A 113 10.94 -30.42 23.80
C ALA A 113 10.73 -29.50 22.57
N THR A 114 11.76 -28.73 22.20
CA THR A 114 11.75 -27.89 21.00
C THR A 114 11.68 -28.74 19.73
N LEU A 115 12.50 -29.78 19.63
CA LEU A 115 12.49 -30.70 18.48
C LEU A 115 11.18 -31.47 18.36
N GLU A 116 10.58 -31.90 19.47
CA GLU A 116 9.28 -32.56 19.50
C GLU A 116 8.15 -31.64 19.03
N GLU A 117 8.12 -30.39 19.49
CA GLU A 117 7.11 -29.43 19.04
C GLU A 117 7.32 -29.08 17.57
N ILE A 118 8.57 -28.92 17.12
CA ILE A 118 8.92 -28.75 15.71
C ILE A 118 8.41 -29.92 14.86
N ASP A 119 8.55 -31.16 15.30
CA ASP A 119 8.08 -32.34 14.55
C ASP A 119 6.54 -32.37 14.46
N LYS A 120 5.87 -31.82 15.48
CA LYS A 120 4.40 -31.74 15.56
C LYS A 120 3.78 -30.61 14.75
N VAL A 121 4.30 -29.39 14.85
CA VAL A 121 3.72 -28.21 14.15
C VAL A 121 4.43 -27.90 12.83
N GLY A 122 5.61 -28.48 12.61
CA GLY A 122 6.51 -28.16 11.52
C GLY A 122 7.37 -26.94 11.83
N TRP A 123 8.64 -26.98 11.40
CA TRP A 123 9.60 -25.89 11.54
C TRP A 123 9.04 -24.51 11.17
N GLN A 124 8.30 -24.42 10.07
CA GLN A 124 7.74 -23.15 9.61
C GLN A 124 6.69 -22.55 10.55
N GLN A 125 5.94 -23.38 11.28
CA GLN A 125 4.92 -22.92 12.22
C GLN A 125 5.53 -22.64 13.58
N PHE A 126 6.43 -23.51 14.05
CA PHE A 126 7.20 -23.30 15.26
C PHE A 126 7.92 -21.95 15.24
N LEU A 127 8.54 -21.63 14.10
CA LEU A 127 9.26 -20.37 13.93
C LEU A 127 8.35 -19.12 13.93
N LYS A 128 7.04 -19.29 13.77
CA LYS A 128 6.07 -18.19 13.72
C LYS A 128 5.43 -17.89 15.06
N THR A 129 5.27 -18.90 15.92
CA THR A 129 4.38 -18.78 17.09
C THR A 129 4.98 -19.24 18.41
N GLU A 130 6.01 -20.09 18.41
CA GLU A 130 6.37 -20.84 19.63
C GLU A 130 7.78 -20.56 20.17
N TYR A 131 8.74 -20.09 19.37
CA TYR A 131 10.12 -19.90 19.84
C TYR A 131 10.27 -18.72 20.81
N SER A 132 11.01 -18.93 21.89
CA SER A 132 11.39 -17.90 22.86
C SER A 132 12.85 -18.09 23.28
N HIS A 133 13.68 -17.08 23.01
CA HIS A 133 15.09 -17.06 23.43
C HIS A 133 15.24 -16.99 24.96
N ASP A 134 14.40 -16.22 25.64
CA ASP A 134 14.37 -16.13 27.10
C ASP A 134 14.10 -17.50 27.73
N ALA A 135 13.16 -18.29 27.17
CA ALA A 135 12.86 -19.63 27.66
C ALA A 135 14.01 -20.62 27.40
N MET A 136 14.69 -20.50 26.25
CA MET A 136 15.87 -21.33 25.92
C MET A 136 17.06 -21.00 26.81
N SER A 137 17.31 -19.71 27.10
CA SER A 137 18.49 -19.23 27.83
C SER A 137 18.33 -19.25 29.36
N TYR A 138 17.13 -19.43 29.89
CA TYR A 138 16.83 -19.31 31.32
C TYR A 138 17.71 -20.21 32.21
N GLY A 139 18.45 -19.61 33.13
CA GLY A 139 19.27 -20.34 34.11
C GLY A 139 20.58 -20.93 33.56
N LEU A 140 20.89 -20.73 32.27
CA LEU A 140 22.15 -21.19 31.68
C LEU A 140 23.28 -20.19 31.97
N THR A 141 24.44 -20.71 32.38
CA THR A 141 25.61 -19.90 32.76
C THR A 141 26.82 -20.12 31.85
N SER A 142 26.82 -21.21 31.06
CA SER A 142 27.92 -21.52 30.13
C SER A 142 28.04 -20.51 28.99
N PRO A 143 29.19 -19.81 28.83
CA PRO A 143 29.37 -18.78 27.81
C PRO A 143 29.39 -19.34 26.38
N VAL A 144 29.78 -20.61 26.20
CA VAL A 144 29.76 -21.28 24.88
C VAL A 144 28.33 -21.55 24.44
N VAL A 145 27.50 -22.04 25.35
CA VAL A 145 26.07 -22.32 25.10
C VAL A 145 25.31 -21.03 24.82
N LEU A 146 25.54 -19.99 25.62
CA LEU A 146 24.91 -18.68 25.41
C LEU A 146 25.29 -18.07 24.06
N LYS A 147 26.54 -18.25 23.60
CA LYS A 147 26.97 -17.75 22.28
C LYS A 147 26.24 -18.43 21.13
N GLU A 148 26.07 -19.75 21.19
CA GLU A 148 25.33 -20.50 20.17
C GLU A 148 23.83 -20.19 20.23
N LEU A 149 23.25 -20.03 21.43
CA LEU A 149 21.86 -19.59 21.59
C LEU A 149 21.61 -18.21 20.97
N ASN A 150 22.53 -17.26 21.14
CA ASN A 150 22.43 -15.94 20.51
C ASN A 150 22.52 -16.00 18.98
N LYS A 151 23.24 -16.97 18.43
CA LYS A 151 23.28 -17.20 16.99
C LYS A 151 21.95 -17.74 16.47
N ILE A 152 21.38 -18.71 17.19
CA ILE A 152 20.03 -19.24 16.90
C ILE A 152 18.98 -18.12 16.97
N ASP A 153 19.10 -17.20 17.93
CA ASP A 153 18.21 -16.06 18.08
C ASP A 153 18.32 -15.08 16.91
N SER A 154 19.53 -14.75 16.47
CA SER A 154 19.75 -13.91 15.30
C SER A 154 19.15 -14.53 14.03
N ASP A 155 19.33 -15.83 13.84
CA ASP A 155 18.75 -16.55 12.70
C ASP A 155 17.21 -16.54 12.78
N PHE A 156 16.66 -16.62 13.98
CA PHE A 156 15.22 -16.52 14.24
C PHE A 156 14.68 -15.11 13.95
N GLU A 157 15.35 -14.06 14.40
CA GLU A 157 14.95 -12.67 14.18
C GLU A 157 14.85 -12.37 12.68
N GLU A 158 15.79 -12.86 11.88
CA GLU A 158 15.77 -12.72 10.42
C GLU A 158 14.56 -13.44 9.78
N VAL A 159 14.23 -14.65 10.22
CA VAL A 159 13.01 -15.35 9.78
C VAL A 159 11.76 -14.55 10.15
N SER A 160 11.66 -14.09 11.41
CA SER A 160 10.50 -13.35 11.90
C SER A 160 10.25 -12.06 11.12
N LYS A 161 11.33 -11.33 10.79
CA LYS A 161 11.29 -10.09 10.01
C LYS A 161 10.78 -10.33 8.59
N ARG A 162 11.29 -11.35 7.91
CA ARG A 162 10.83 -11.72 6.55
C ARG A 162 9.35 -12.08 6.53
N TYR A 163 8.87 -12.77 7.57
CA TYR A 163 7.45 -13.07 7.71
C TYR A 163 6.59 -11.83 7.96
N ALA A 164 7.06 -10.89 8.79
CA ALA A 164 6.39 -9.62 9.01
C ALA A 164 6.30 -8.80 7.70
N GLU A 165 7.39 -8.79 6.91
CA GLU A 165 7.44 -8.14 5.60
C GLU A 165 6.47 -8.79 4.60
N LEU A 166 6.45 -10.13 4.53
CA LEU A 166 5.51 -10.88 3.69
C LEU A 166 4.05 -10.62 4.10
N LYS A 167 3.76 -10.55 5.40
CA LYS A 167 2.43 -10.24 5.92
C LYS A 167 2.02 -8.82 5.55
N ALA A 168 2.90 -7.84 5.74
CA ALA A 168 2.64 -6.45 5.34
C ALA A 168 2.41 -6.33 3.82
N LEU A 169 3.16 -7.07 3.01
CA LEU A 169 2.99 -7.12 1.55
C LEU A 169 1.64 -7.75 1.17
N LYS A 170 1.23 -8.84 1.84
CA LYS A 170 -0.09 -9.47 1.67
C LYS A 170 -1.23 -8.53 2.05
N ASP A 171 -1.09 -7.81 3.16
CA ASP A 171 -2.10 -6.85 3.63
C ASP A 171 -2.23 -5.68 2.65
N LYS A 172 -1.10 -5.15 2.15
CA LYS A 172 -1.09 -4.15 1.07
C LYS A 172 -1.73 -4.68 -0.22
N ALA A 173 -1.39 -5.89 -0.63
CA ALA A 173 -1.93 -6.52 -1.84
C ALA A 173 -3.44 -6.79 -1.76
N ARG A 174 -3.94 -7.17 -0.57
CA ARG A 174 -5.36 -7.42 -0.28
C ARG A 174 -6.18 -6.13 -0.35
N GLY A 175 -5.60 -5.02 0.12
CA GLY A 175 -6.26 -3.70 0.15
C GLY A 175 -7.48 -3.66 1.08
N SER A 176 -8.28 -2.59 0.98
CA SER A 176 -9.50 -2.39 1.78
C SER A 176 -10.62 -3.34 1.33
N ASN A 177 -11.49 -3.76 2.26
CA ASN A 177 -12.73 -4.50 1.94
C ASN A 177 -13.66 -3.73 0.99
N TRP A 178 -13.51 -2.41 0.88
CA TRP A 178 -14.28 -1.55 -0.03
C TRP A 178 -13.68 -1.45 -1.44
N ASN A 179 -12.54 -2.10 -1.70
CA ASN A 179 -11.79 -1.97 -2.94
C ASN A 179 -12.63 -2.18 -4.21
N ALA A 180 -13.56 -3.14 -4.21
CA ALA A 180 -14.40 -3.44 -5.37
C ALA A 180 -15.44 -2.34 -5.64
N VAL A 181 -16.05 -1.81 -4.57
CA VAL A 181 -16.99 -0.69 -4.65
C VAL A 181 -16.26 0.56 -5.13
N GLU A 182 -15.07 0.82 -4.59
CA GLU A 182 -14.27 1.97 -4.95
C GLU A 182 -13.76 1.89 -6.41
N LEU A 183 -13.35 0.71 -6.88
CA LEU A 183 -12.91 0.51 -8.27
C LEU A 183 -14.02 0.79 -9.29
N VAL A 184 -15.27 0.57 -8.90
CA VAL A 184 -16.44 0.83 -9.74
C VAL A 184 -16.93 2.27 -9.57
N LEU A 185 -16.97 2.81 -8.35
CA LEU A 185 -17.58 4.12 -8.08
C LEU A 185 -16.66 5.30 -8.44
N TYR A 186 -15.37 5.22 -8.13
CA TYR A 186 -14.43 6.34 -8.34
C TYR A 186 -14.30 6.78 -9.80
N PRO A 187 -14.22 5.87 -10.79
CA PRO A 187 -14.20 6.28 -12.19
C PRO A 187 -15.44 7.09 -12.60
N PHE A 188 -16.60 6.80 -12.01
CA PHE A 188 -17.84 7.53 -12.26
C PHE A 188 -17.84 8.90 -11.57
N LEU A 189 -17.28 9.00 -10.36
CA LEU A 189 -17.11 10.29 -9.67
C LEU A 189 -16.13 11.21 -10.40
N VAL A 190 -15.00 10.67 -10.88
CA VAL A 190 -14.03 11.41 -11.70
C VAL A 190 -14.65 11.85 -13.02
N ALA A 191 -15.36 10.95 -13.71
CA ALA A 191 -16.14 11.27 -14.90
C ALA A 191 -17.14 12.41 -14.62
N PHE A 192 -17.91 12.30 -13.53
CA PHE A 192 -18.86 13.33 -13.13
C PHE A 192 -18.18 14.68 -12.89
N ALA A 193 -17.06 14.71 -12.16
CA ALA A 193 -16.31 15.93 -11.92
C ALA A 193 -15.78 16.55 -13.21
N LEU A 194 -15.17 15.75 -14.10
CA LEU A 194 -14.68 16.22 -15.39
C LEU A 194 -15.82 16.77 -16.26
N ALA A 195 -16.98 16.13 -16.26
CA ALA A 195 -18.16 16.57 -17.00
C ALA A 195 -18.69 17.92 -16.49
N VAL A 196 -18.74 18.11 -15.16
CA VAL A 196 -19.10 19.40 -14.53
C VAL A 196 -18.12 20.50 -14.93
N ARG A 197 -16.81 20.21 -14.91
CA ARG A 197 -15.77 21.18 -15.30
C ARG A 197 -15.87 21.56 -16.76
N LEU A 198 -16.09 20.59 -17.66
CA LEU A 198 -16.28 20.81 -19.09
C LEU A 198 -17.54 21.63 -19.39
N GLY A 199 -18.67 21.31 -18.77
CA GLY A 199 -19.89 22.08 -18.91
C GLY A 199 -19.71 23.54 -18.48
N ARG A 200 -19.01 23.76 -17.36
CA ARG A 200 -18.64 25.08 -16.85
C ARG A 200 -17.72 25.84 -17.81
N THR A 201 -16.58 25.28 -18.21
CA THR A 201 -15.62 25.96 -19.10
C THR A 201 -16.24 26.33 -20.45
N THR A 202 -17.12 25.45 -20.97
CA THR A 202 -17.87 25.71 -22.20
C THR A 202 -18.84 26.88 -22.03
N ALA A 203 -19.58 26.93 -20.93
CA ALA A 203 -20.50 28.04 -20.64
C ALA A 203 -19.76 29.37 -20.43
N ASP A 204 -18.61 29.36 -19.77
CA ASP A 204 -17.77 30.54 -19.59
C ASP A 204 -17.23 31.10 -20.90
N TYR A 205 -16.74 30.21 -21.77
CA TYR A 205 -16.28 30.57 -23.10
C TYR A 205 -17.41 31.20 -23.92
N LEU A 206 -18.61 30.62 -23.89
CA LEU A 206 -19.80 31.16 -24.57
C LEU A 206 -20.25 32.51 -24.00
N ARG A 207 -20.19 32.70 -22.68
CA ARG A 207 -20.52 34.00 -22.05
C ARG A 207 -19.55 35.09 -22.48
N LYS A 208 -18.24 34.81 -22.41
CA LYS A 208 -17.19 35.77 -22.80
C LYS A 208 -17.24 36.12 -24.28
N THR A 209 -17.47 35.12 -25.15
CA THR A 209 -17.60 35.35 -26.61
C THR A 209 -18.86 36.15 -26.96
N ARG A 210 -20.00 35.89 -26.32
CA ARG A 210 -21.21 36.71 -26.50
C ARG A 210 -21.04 38.14 -26.02
N GLN A 211 -20.37 38.36 -24.88
CA GLN A 211 -20.07 39.71 -24.39
C GLN A 211 -19.13 40.46 -25.34
N ALA A 212 -18.10 39.80 -25.87
CA ALA A 212 -17.20 40.38 -26.87
C ALA A 212 -17.94 40.73 -28.17
N GLN A 213 -18.83 39.85 -28.68
CA GLN A 213 -19.65 40.14 -29.87
C GLN A 213 -20.64 41.29 -29.65
N ALA A 214 -21.25 41.39 -28.46
CA ALA A 214 -22.15 42.48 -28.11
C ALA A 214 -21.42 43.84 -28.01
N GLN A 215 -20.15 43.84 -27.58
CA GLN A 215 -19.33 45.06 -27.57
C GLN A 215 -18.95 45.52 -28.99
N VAL A 216 -18.64 44.60 -29.91
CA VAL A 216 -18.32 44.95 -31.30
C VAL A 216 -19.53 45.58 -32.01
N SER A 217 -20.74 45.08 -31.76
CA SER A 217 -21.98 45.57 -32.37
C SER A 217 -22.56 46.83 -31.69
N ALA A 218 -22.04 47.23 -30.53
CA ALA A 218 -22.41 48.46 -29.84
C ALA A 218 -21.45 49.64 -30.12
N THR A 219 -20.41 49.44 -30.94
CA THR A 219 -19.54 50.52 -31.41
C THR A 219 -20.32 51.28 -32.50
N PRO A 220 -20.64 52.57 -32.32
CA PRO A 220 -21.33 53.32 -33.36
C PRO A 220 -20.40 53.47 -34.57
N ASP A 221 -20.89 53.18 -35.77
CA ASP A 221 -20.26 53.63 -37.00
C ASP A 221 -20.13 55.16 -36.93
N LEU A 222 -18.89 55.66 -36.90
CA LEU A 222 -18.65 57.09 -37.08
C LEU A 222 -19.23 57.50 -38.46
N PRO A 223 -19.95 58.63 -38.56
CA PRO A 223 -20.49 59.07 -39.83
C PRO A 223 -19.35 59.34 -40.81
N ASP A 224 -19.56 58.91 -42.07
CA ASP A 224 -18.67 59.11 -43.20
C ASP A 224 -18.16 60.56 -43.27
N ALA A 225 -16.85 60.74 -43.22
CA ALA A 225 -16.17 62.01 -43.41
C ALA A 225 -16.21 62.45 -44.89
N LYS A 226 -17.41 62.67 -45.43
CA LYS A 226 -17.63 63.11 -46.82
C LYS A 226 -18.63 64.26 -46.94
N GLU A 227 -18.70 65.14 -45.95
CA GLU A 227 -19.38 66.44 -46.08
C GLU A 227 -18.63 67.51 -45.27
N ALA A 228 -17.37 67.77 -45.64
CA ALA A 228 -16.60 68.93 -45.13
C ALA A 228 -15.61 69.49 -46.17
N SER A 229 -15.93 69.35 -47.47
CA SER A 229 -15.22 70.04 -48.55
C SER A 229 -16.22 70.75 -49.46
N ALA A 230 -16.96 71.68 -48.87
CA ALA A 230 -17.56 72.79 -49.59
C ALA A 230 -16.88 74.07 -49.08
N GLN A 231 -15.74 74.39 -49.69
CA GLN A 231 -15.20 75.74 -49.83
C GLN A 231 -14.14 75.75 -50.93
#